data_AF-A0A0A0HYB5-F1
#
_entry.id   AF-A0A0A0HYB5-F1
#
_cell.length_a   1.000
_cell.length_b   1.000
_cell.length_c   1.000
_cell.angle_alpha   90.00
_cell.angle_beta   90.00
_cell.angle_gamma   90.00
#
_symmetry.space_group_name_H-M   'P 1'
#
loop_
_entity.id
_entity.type
_entity.pdbx_description
1 polymer ?
#
loop_
_entity_poly.entity_id
_entity_poly.type
_entity_poly.pdbx_seq_one_letter_code
_entity_poly.pdbx_strand_id
1 'polypeptide(L)'
;MRKMQMPNKATLELVGFERILTVEYSPPNTSLLTKWYTDTYKEIARVKRSDMGADGFEDILSEFPPIFEGIIVGTPQDPNRLYDPIIKAYDDAISLIGCQSD
;
A
#
# COMPACT_ATOMS: atom_id res chain seq x y z
N MET A 1 10.96 -45.02 19.12
CA MET A 1 10.19 -43.77 19.16
C MET A 1 11.03 -42.66 18.55
N ARG A 2 10.67 -42.10 17.39
CA ARG A 2 11.41 -40.96 16.80
C ARG A 2 11.00 -39.70 17.56
N LYS A 3 11.94 -39.03 18.22
CA LYS A 3 11.67 -37.73 18.84
C LYS A 3 11.33 -36.73 17.72
N MET A 4 10.12 -36.20 17.74
CA MET A 4 9.70 -35.11 16.87
C MET A 4 10.32 -33.83 17.45
N GLN A 5 11.50 -33.48 16.96
CA GLN A 5 12.18 -32.26 17.36
C GLN A 5 11.36 -31.08 16.84
N MET A 6 10.72 -30.35 17.76
CA MET A 6 10.01 -29.12 17.42
C MET A 6 11.03 -28.13 16.82
N PRO A 7 10.76 -27.57 15.63
CA PRO A 7 11.64 -26.58 15.03
C PRO A 7 11.76 -25.37 15.97
N ASN A 8 12.96 -24.82 16.06
CA ASN A 8 13.19 -23.66 16.91
C ASN A 8 12.45 -22.44 16.34
N LYS A 9 12.19 -21.42 17.18
CA LYS A 9 11.44 -20.21 16.76
C LYS A 9 12.04 -19.54 15.52
N ALA A 10 13.38 -19.53 15.38
CA ALA A 10 14.04 -18.99 14.20
C ALA A 10 13.73 -19.78 12.91
N THR A 11 13.53 -21.09 13.01
CA THR A 11 13.13 -21.95 11.89
C THR A 11 11.66 -21.75 11.55
N LEU A 12 10.79 -21.48 12.53
CA LEU A 12 9.38 -21.12 12.28
C LEU A 12 9.26 -19.75 11.59
N GLU A 13 10.07 -18.76 11.98
CA GLU A 13 10.16 -17.44 11.36
C GLU A 13 10.65 -17.54 9.90
N LEU A 14 11.75 -18.25 9.65
CA LEU A 14 12.32 -18.42 8.31
C LEU A 14 11.34 -19.13 7.34
N VAL A 15 10.63 -20.16 7.82
CA VAL A 15 9.61 -20.87 7.03
C VAL A 15 8.37 -19.99 6.77
N GLY A 16 8.10 -19.01 7.64
CA GLY A 16 7.06 -18.00 7.45
C GLY A 16 7.40 -16.98 6.36
N PHE A 17 8.62 -16.45 6.36
CA PHE A 17 9.08 -15.44 5.38
C PHE A 17 9.24 -16.02 3.97
N GLU A 18 9.81 -17.21 3.82
CA GLU A 18 9.92 -17.91 2.53
C GLU A 18 8.54 -18.15 1.90
N ARG A 19 7.50 -18.36 2.72
CA ARG A 19 6.13 -18.54 2.24
C ARG A 19 5.53 -17.27 1.65
N ILE A 20 5.91 -16.09 2.16
CA ILE A 20 5.46 -14.79 1.62
C ILE A 20 6.08 -14.55 0.24
N LEU A 21 7.32 -14.97 0.03
CA LEU A 21 8.05 -14.77 -1.23
C LEU A 21 7.73 -15.80 -2.32
N THR A 22 7.12 -16.93 -1.96
CA THR A 22 6.88 -18.07 -2.88
C THR A 22 5.42 -18.26 -3.27
N VAL A 23 4.50 -17.45 -2.73
CA VAL A 23 3.14 -17.33 -3.30
C VAL A 23 3.29 -16.72 -4.69
N GLU A 24 2.90 -17.45 -5.74
CA GLU A 24 2.72 -16.86 -7.07
C GLU A 24 1.67 -15.74 -6.94
N TYR A 25 2.17 -14.52 -6.84
CA TYR A 25 1.36 -13.32 -6.66
C TYR A 25 0.69 -13.00 -7.99
N SER A 26 -0.53 -13.51 -8.18
CA SER A 26 -1.47 -12.86 -9.09
C SER A 26 -1.94 -11.59 -8.37
N PRO A 27 -1.71 -10.39 -8.93
CA PRO A 27 -2.27 -9.17 -8.38
C PRO A 27 -3.78 -9.38 -8.20
N PRO A 28 -4.36 -9.03 -7.04
CA PRO A 28 -5.79 -9.16 -6.86
C PRO A 28 -6.46 -8.38 -7.99
N ASN A 29 -7.26 -9.05 -8.83
CA ASN A 29 -8.03 -8.39 -9.91
C ASN A 29 -9.01 -7.33 -9.38
N THR A 30 -9.16 -7.24 -8.05
CA THR A 30 -10.05 -6.36 -7.32
C THR A 30 -9.32 -5.36 -6.41
N SER A 31 -7.99 -5.24 -6.51
CA SER A 31 -7.22 -4.29 -5.70
C SER A 31 -7.55 -2.85 -6.07
N LEU A 32 -7.71 -1.99 -5.07
CA LEU A 32 -7.82 -0.54 -5.21
C LEU A 32 -6.59 0.05 -5.92
N LEU A 33 -5.40 -0.53 -5.68
CA LEU A 33 -4.15 -0.13 -6.32
C LEU A 33 -4.13 -0.40 -7.83
N THR A 34 -5.00 -1.25 -8.37
CA THR A 34 -5.06 -1.43 -9.83
C THR A 34 -5.34 -0.09 -10.53
N LYS A 35 -6.20 0.75 -9.95
CA LYS A 35 -6.53 2.09 -10.49
C LYS A 35 -5.40 3.11 -10.38
N TRP A 36 -4.33 2.80 -9.64
CA TRP A 36 -3.14 3.65 -9.58
C TRP A 36 -2.26 3.54 -10.83
N TYR A 37 -2.53 2.55 -11.69
CA TYR A 37 -1.73 2.23 -12.87
C TYR A 37 -2.55 2.08 -14.16
N THR A 38 -3.89 2.09 -14.07
CA THR A 38 -4.79 2.02 -15.21
C THR A 38 -5.45 3.38 -15.48
N ASP A 39 -6.01 3.55 -16.69
CA ASP A 39 -6.64 4.78 -17.19
C ASP A 39 -5.67 5.92 -17.54
N THR A 40 -6.20 7.14 -17.68
CA THR A 40 -5.43 8.34 -18.08
C THR A 40 -4.62 8.88 -16.90
N TYR A 41 -3.52 9.59 -17.18
CA TYR A 41 -2.73 10.26 -16.13
C TYR A 41 -3.56 11.15 -15.20
N LYS A 42 -4.58 11.83 -15.72
CA LYS A 42 -5.48 12.67 -14.93
C LYS A 42 -6.30 11.85 -13.95
N GLU A 43 -6.83 10.71 -14.38
CA GLU A 43 -7.60 9.80 -13.52
C GLU A 43 -6.69 9.09 -12.51
N ILE A 44 -5.51 8.65 -12.92
CA ILE A 44 -4.49 8.07 -12.01
C ILE A 44 -4.16 9.06 -10.88
N ALA A 45 -3.90 10.32 -11.20
CA ALA A 45 -3.58 11.34 -10.21
C ALA A 45 -4.76 11.63 -9.27
N ARG A 46 -5.99 11.65 -9.80
CA ARG A 46 -7.22 11.81 -8.99
C ARG A 46 -7.43 10.66 -8.01
N VAL A 47 -7.27 9.43 -8.45
CA VAL A 47 -7.41 8.24 -7.60
C VAL A 47 -6.35 8.25 -6.50
N LYS A 48 -5.07 8.44 -6.86
CA LYS A 48 -3.97 8.55 -5.88
C LYS A 48 -4.22 9.65 -4.86
N ARG A 49 -4.76 10.80 -5.28
CA ARG A 49 -5.10 11.90 -4.39
C ARG A 49 -6.21 11.51 -3.41
N SER A 50 -7.30 10.90 -3.90
CA SER A 50 -8.40 10.46 -3.05
C SER A 50 -7.95 9.41 -2.03
N ASP A 51 -7.13 8.46 -2.46
CA ASP A 51 -6.65 7.35 -1.62
C ASP A 51 -5.59 7.80 -0.59
N MET A 52 -5.05 9.02 -0.70
CA MET A 52 -4.16 9.62 0.31
C MET A 52 -4.92 10.42 1.37
N GLY A 53 -6.24 10.58 1.24
CA GLY A 53 -7.08 11.16 2.28
C GLY A 53 -7.14 10.26 3.53
N ALA A 54 -7.50 10.85 4.68
CA ALA A 54 -7.53 10.16 5.97
C ALA A 54 -8.30 8.82 5.91
N ASP A 55 -9.47 8.81 5.28
CA ASP A 55 -10.30 7.59 5.16
C ASP A 55 -9.83 6.67 4.02
N GLY A 56 -9.38 7.24 2.90
CA GLY A 56 -9.00 6.47 1.70
C GLY A 56 -7.70 5.68 1.89
N PHE A 57 -6.78 6.19 2.71
CA PHE A 57 -5.53 5.49 2.96
C PHE A 57 -5.73 4.25 3.85
N GLU A 58 -6.66 4.31 4.80
CA GLU A 58 -7.03 3.15 5.63
C GLU A 58 -7.56 1.99 4.77
N ASP A 59 -8.38 2.30 3.75
CA ASP A 59 -8.88 1.30 2.80
C ASP A 59 -7.73 0.63 2.02
N ILE A 60 -6.73 1.38 1.58
CA ILE A 60 -5.52 0.83 0.94
C ILE A 60 -4.74 -0.08 1.89
N LEU A 61 -4.57 0.34 3.15
CA LEU A 61 -3.84 -0.45 4.15
C LEU A 61 -4.54 -1.77 4.46
N SER A 62 -5.87 -1.82 4.39
CA SER A 62 -6.66 -3.02 4.65
C SER A 62 -6.40 -4.17 3.65
N GLU A 63 -5.86 -3.88 2.46
CA GLU A 63 -5.49 -4.90 1.47
C GLU A 63 -4.21 -5.66 1.85
N PHE A 64 -3.39 -5.09 2.74
CA PHE A 64 -2.14 -5.70 3.17
C PHE A 64 -2.38 -6.69 4.33
N PRO A 65 -1.65 -7.82 4.37
CA PRO A 65 -1.72 -8.73 5.49
C PRO A 65 -1.37 -8.04 6.83
N PRO A 66 -2.01 -8.39 7.96
CA PRO A 66 -1.79 -7.75 9.26
C PRO A 66 -0.34 -7.77 9.76
N ILE A 67 0.50 -8.68 9.25
CA ILE A 67 1.94 -8.73 9.56
C ILE A 67 2.68 -7.43 9.19
N PHE A 68 2.08 -6.59 8.33
CA PHE A 68 2.64 -5.30 7.91
C PHE A 68 2.21 -4.11 8.78
N GLU A 69 1.24 -4.25 9.70
CA GLU A 69 0.73 -3.14 10.53
C GLU A 69 1.83 -2.44 11.36
N GLY A 70 2.87 -3.16 11.77
CA GLY A 70 4.03 -2.62 12.49
C GLY A 70 5.24 -2.25 11.61
N ILE A 71 5.22 -2.62 10.33
CA ILE A 71 6.30 -2.38 9.35
C ILE A 71 6.06 -1.09 8.57
N ILE A 72 4.82 -0.64 8.46
CA ILE A 72 4.51 0.69 7.91
C ILE A 72 4.94 1.71 8.96
N VAL A 73 6.22 2.06 8.85
CA VAL A 73 7.07 2.66 9.89
C VAL A 73 6.50 4.00 10.35
N GLY A 74 6.02 4.00 11.59
CA GLY A 74 5.76 5.18 12.39
C GLY A 74 4.47 5.88 12.00
N THR A 75 3.38 5.50 12.67
CA THR A 75 2.20 6.38 12.81
C THR A 75 2.71 7.78 13.17
N PRO A 76 2.68 8.75 12.24
CA PRO A 76 3.06 10.10 12.58
C PRO A 76 2.13 10.54 13.72
N GLN A 77 2.63 11.24 14.75
CA GLN A 77 1.76 11.75 15.82
C GLN A 77 0.58 12.58 15.26
N ASP A 78 0.78 13.14 14.08
CA ASP A 78 -0.23 13.75 13.24
C ASP A 78 -0.10 13.20 11.80
N PRO A 79 -0.98 12.29 11.37
CA PRO A 79 -0.97 11.72 10.02
C PRO A 79 -1.08 12.78 8.91
N ASN A 80 -1.77 13.90 9.19
CA ASN A 80 -1.96 14.99 8.20
C ASN A 80 -0.63 15.67 7.83
N ARG A 81 0.37 15.66 8.73
CA ARG A 81 1.71 16.17 8.44
C ARG A 81 2.41 15.41 7.29
N LEU A 82 2.00 14.17 7.04
CA LEU A 82 2.45 13.37 5.91
C LEU A 82 1.48 13.45 4.73
N TYR A 83 0.17 13.38 4.97
CA TYR A 83 -0.85 13.37 3.92
C TYR A 83 -0.99 14.72 3.21
N ASP A 84 -1.04 15.84 3.93
CA ASP A 84 -1.29 17.16 3.34
C ASP A 84 -0.26 17.54 2.27
N PRO A 85 1.06 17.39 2.50
CA PRO A 85 2.05 17.69 1.46
C PRO A 85 1.91 16.79 0.22
N ILE A 86 1.55 15.51 0.41
CA ILE A 86 1.37 14.54 -0.67
C ILE A 86 0.12 14.89 -1.48
N ILE A 87 -1.02 15.13 -0.81
CA ILE A 87 -2.28 15.54 -1.43
C ILE A 87 -2.08 16.83 -2.23
N LYS A 88 -1.39 17.83 -1.66
CA LYS A 88 -1.10 19.09 -2.33
C LYS A 88 -0.29 18.89 -3.61
N ALA A 89 0.74 18.03 -3.58
CA ALA A 89 1.54 17.76 -4.77
C ALA A 89 0.70 17.17 -5.91
N TYR A 90 -0.26 16.30 -5.60
CA TYR A 90 -1.21 15.79 -6.60
C TYR A 90 -2.19 16.86 -7.08
N ASP A 91 -2.70 17.73 -6.20
CA ASP A 91 -3.56 18.86 -6.59
C ASP A 91 -2.85 19.80 -7.58
N ASP A 92 -1.60 20.14 -7.30
CA ASP A 92 -0.76 20.96 -8.17
C ASP A 92 -0.55 20.26 -9.53
N ALA A 93 -0.23 18.97 -9.54
CA ALA A 93 0.01 18.20 -10.77
C ALA A 93 -1.26 18.06 -11.63
N ILE A 94 -2.41 17.78 -11.01
CA ILE A 94 -3.71 17.71 -11.69
C ILE A 94 -4.06 19.06 -12.30
N SER A 95 -3.81 20.15 -11.57
CA SER A 95 -4.04 21.51 -12.06
C SER A 95 -3.16 21.84 -13.27
N LEU A 96 -1.88 21.43 -13.24
CA LEU A 96 -0.93 21.63 -14.34
C LEU A 96 -1.37 20.90 -15.62
N ILE A 97 -1.86 19.66 -15.48
CA ILE A 97 -2.39 18.87 -16.61
C ILE A 97 -3.65 19.53 -17.19
N GLY A 98 -4.50 20.12 -16.34
CA GLY A 98 -5.69 20.86 -16.77
C GLY A 98 -5.38 22.08 -17.64
N CYS A 99 -4.24 22.74 -17.43
CA CYS A 99 -3.81 23.92 -18.21
C CYS A 99 -3.23 23.60 -19.59
N GLN A 100 -2.97 22.34 -19.94
CA GLN A 100 -2.45 21.96 -21.27
C GLN A 100 -3.54 21.71 -22.32
N SER A 101 -4.81 22.00 -21.99
CA SER A 101 -5.99 21.65 -22.81
C SER A 101 -6.63 22.84 -23.55
N ASP A 102 -5.87 23.92 -23.78
CA ASP A 102 -6.31 25.12 -24.54
C ASP A 102 -5.77 25.12 -25.98
#